data_AF-A0A0Q4CVD2-F1
#
_entry.id   AF-A0A0Q4CVD2-F1
#
_cell.length_a   1.000
_cell.length_b   1.000
_cell.length_c   1.000
_cell.angle_alpha   90.00
_cell.angle_beta   90.00
_cell.angle_gamma   90.00
#
_symmetry.space_group_name_H-M   'P 1'
#
loop_
_entity.id
_entity.type
_entity.pdbx_description
1 polymer ?
#
loop_
_entity_poly.entity_id
_entity_poly.type
_entity_poly.pdbx_seq_one_letter_code
_entity_poly.pdbx_strand_id
1 'polypeptide(L)'
;MPPHRTPWFQLQRLTRWSGREPRGLFWPWVACVMVANMIAGMIVGIPMFLGIARNMAAFAEANPDRTTVTAGPGYYSMQIDGPVPPTLMLEPMRWFIPGVAIVTLFSLLLLAASVVRRLHDSGRPGWVGLLPVPFLGIGLIAFWLVFDQFGQRDMVPDTGAFLLLFGNNVVYLTTLAVLVVQLCRPSDPGPNRFGPPLD
;
A
#
# COMPACT_ATOMS: atom_id res chain seq x y z
N MET A 1 27.09 -3.95 18.07
CA MET A 1 25.98 -4.76 17.52
C MET A 1 26.54 -5.62 16.42
N PRO A 2 26.21 -6.92 16.32
CA PRO A 2 26.70 -7.72 15.23
C PRO A 2 26.17 -7.14 13.90
N PRO A 3 27.00 -7.06 12.85
CA PRO A 3 26.76 -6.24 11.64
C PRO A 3 25.48 -6.62 10.89
N HIS A 4 24.97 -7.83 11.11
CA HIS A 4 23.78 -8.35 10.46
C HIS A 4 22.46 -7.72 10.94
N ARG A 5 22.36 -7.10 12.12
CA ARG A 5 21.07 -6.59 12.67
C ARG A 5 20.65 -5.20 12.16
N THR A 6 21.36 -4.64 11.19
CA THR A 6 21.09 -3.30 10.67
C THR A 6 20.27 -3.38 9.38
N PRO A 7 19.43 -2.37 9.08
CA PRO A 7 18.76 -2.27 7.77
C PRO A 7 19.75 -2.28 6.60
N TRP A 8 20.96 -1.76 6.83
CA TRP A 8 22.07 -1.77 5.88
C TRP A 8 22.44 -3.17 5.40
N PHE A 9 22.44 -4.15 6.30
CA PHE A 9 22.70 -5.56 5.95
C PHE A 9 21.72 -6.09 4.90
N GLN A 10 20.45 -5.69 4.99
CA GLN A 10 19.42 -6.13 4.05
C GLN A 10 19.52 -5.42 2.71
N LEU A 11 19.90 -4.14 2.71
CA LEU A 11 20.15 -3.37 1.50
C LEU A 11 21.26 -4.00 0.64
N GLN A 12 22.32 -4.53 1.27
CA GLN A 12 23.38 -5.25 0.57
C GLN A 12 22.93 -6.60 -0.03
N ARG A 13 21.75 -7.10 0.37
CA ARG A 13 21.23 -8.42 -0.02
C ARG A 13 19.92 -8.34 -0.81
N LEU A 14 19.55 -7.17 -1.35
CA LEU A 14 18.29 -6.99 -2.10
C LEU A 14 18.17 -7.92 -3.31
N THR A 15 19.29 -8.27 -3.95
CA THR A 15 19.32 -9.17 -5.13
C THR A 15 19.73 -10.60 -4.79
N ARG A 16 19.98 -10.91 -3.50
CA ARG A 16 20.46 -12.23 -3.06
C ARG A 16 19.30 -13.12 -2.63
N TRP A 17 18.74 -13.88 -3.57
CA TRP A 17 17.57 -14.73 -3.34
C TRP A 17 17.86 -16.03 -2.56
N SER A 18 19.13 -16.43 -2.47
CA SER A 18 19.53 -17.68 -1.82
C SER A 18 19.86 -17.52 -0.32
N GLY A 19 19.79 -18.64 0.38
CA GLY A 19 20.06 -18.75 1.81
C GLY A 19 18.81 -18.57 2.67
N ARG A 20 19.05 -18.45 3.98
CA ARG A 20 18.03 -18.42 5.02
C ARG A 20 18.06 -17.09 5.77
N GLU A 21 16.94 -16.75 6.41
CA GLU A 21 16.84 -15.54 7.23
C GLU A 21 16.00 -15.79 8.49
N PRO A 22 16.61 -15.66 9.69
CA PRO A 22 15.88 -15.86 10.94
C PRO A 22 14.91 -14.71 11.20
N ARG A 23 13.84 -15.03 11.92
CA ARG A 23 12.77 -14.09 12.33
C ARG A 23 13.28 -12.83 13.03
N GLY A 24 14.32 -12.98 13.85
CA GLY A 24 14.95 -11.85 14.56
C GLY A 24 15.62 -10.83 13.64
N LEU A 25 15.92 -11.21 12.39
CA LEU A 25 16.49 -10.32 11.38
C LEU A 25 15.43 -9.82 10.39
N PHE A 26 14.49 -10.69 10.03
CA PHE A 26 13.42 -10.39 9.07
C PHE A 26 12.46 -9.29 9.56
N TRP A 27 11.92 -9.41 10.78
CA TRP A 27 10.87 -8.49 11.25
C TRP A 27 11.34 -7.04 11.46
N PRO A 28 12.56 -6.78 11.99
CA PRO A 28 13.08 -5.41 12.02
C PRO A 28 13.21 -4.77 10.63
N TRP A 29 13.56 -5.55 9.61
CA TRP A 29 13.60 -5.06 8.23
C TRP A 29 12.20 -4.76 7.70
N VAL A 30 11.23 -5.65 7.93
CA VAL A 30 9.83 -5.39 7.59
C VAL A 30 9.34 -4.11 8.25
N ALA A 31 9.62 -3.91 9.54
CA ALA A 31 9.25 -2.69 10.25
C ALA A 31 9.90 -1.44 9.63
N CYS A 32 11.19 -1.52 9.25
CA CYS A 32 11.87 -0.43 8.55
C CYS A 32 11.20 -0.07 7.21
N VAL A 33 10.86 -1.07 6.39
CA VAL A 33 10.14 -0.85 5.13
C VAL A 33 8.73 -0.29 5.39
N MET A 34 8.03 -0.74 6.43
CA MET A 34 6.70 -0.21 6.78
C MET A 34 6.75 1.26 7.20
N VAL A 35 7.77 1.67 7.97
CA VAL A 35 7.97 3.09 8.31
C VAL A 35 8.28 3.90 7.05
N ALA A 36 9.15 3.41 6.17
CA ALA A 36 9.43 4.07 4.89
C ALA A 36 8.19 4.19 4.01
N ASN A 37 7.34 3.15 3.96
CA ASN A 37 6.07 3.13 3.25
C ASN A 37 5.10 4.17 3.82
N MET A 38 5.01 4.31 5.14
CA MET A 38 4.16 5.31 5.79
C MET A 38 4.62 6.75 5.45
N ILE A 39 5.93 7.00 5.49
CA ILE A 39 6.50 8.30 5.09
C ILE A 39 6.23 8.59 3.61
N ALA A 40 6.47 7.61 2.73
CA ALA A 40 6.23 7.77 1.30
C ALA A 40 4.74 7.98 0.99
N GLY A 41 3.86 7.28 1.69
CA GLY A 41 2.41 7.48 1.61
C GLY A 41 1.98 8.88 2.04
N MET A 42 2.60 9.44 3.09
CA MET A 42 2.38 10.84 3.47
C MET A 42 2.87 11.82 2.41
N ILE A 43 4.04 11.58 1.81
CA ILE A 43 4.60 12.40 0.73
C ILE A 43 3.66 12.43 -0.48
N VAL A 44 3.02 11.30 -0.81
CA VAL A 44 2.05 11.22 -1.92
C VAL A 44 0.68 11.81 -1.52
N GLY A 45 0.24 11.58 -0.29
CA GLY A 45 -1.08 11.99 0.18
C GLY A 45 -1.22 13.49 0.51
N ILE A 46 -0.20 14.11 1.11
CA ILE A 46 -0.26 15.52 1.53
C ILE A 46 -0.55 16.46 0.34
N PRO A 47 0.15 16.39 -0.80
CA PRO A 47 -0.15 17.22 -1.96
C PRO A 47 -1.57 17.03 -2.48
N MET A 48 -2.10 15.80 -2.47
CA MET A 48 -3.48 15.52 -2.86
C MET A 48 -4.47 16.26 -1.94
N PHE A 49 -4.34 16.11 -0.62
CA PHE A 49 -5.23 16.79 0.34
C PHE A 49 -5.14 18.31 0.24
N LEU A 50 -3.93 18.86 0.11
CA LEU A 50 -3.73 20.30 -0.06
C LEU A 50 -4.33 20.79 -1.39
N GLY A 51 -4.23 20.01 -2.46
CA GLY A 51 -4.84 20.32 -3.75
C GLY A 51 -6.35 20.37 -3.68
N ILE A 52 -6.99 19.37 -3.07
CA ILE A 52 -8.45 19.35 -2.87
C ILE A 52 -8.89 20.54 -2.02
N ALA A 53 -8.22 20.81 -0.91
CA ALA A 53 -8.55 21.93 -0.03
C ALA A 53 -8.45 23.29 -0.75
N ARG A 54 -7.40 23.49 -1.57
CA ARG A 54 -7.22 24.71 -2.38
C ARG A 54 -8.32 24.85 -3.43
N ASN A 55 -8.64 23.77 -4.14
CA ASN A 55 -9.67 23.77 -5.17
C ASN A 55 -11.06 24.08 -4.59
N MET A 56 -11.38 23.49 -3.43
CA MET A 56 -12.64 23.72 -2.73
C MET A 56 -12.75 25.15 -2.19
N ALA A 57 -11.67 25.68 -1.60
CA ALA A 57 -11.63 27.06 -1.12
C ALA A 57 -11.85 28.07 -2.26
N ALA A 58 -11.15 27.88 -3.39
CA ALA A 58 -11.30 28.73 -4.57
C ALA A 58 -12.72 28.66 -5.17
N PHE A 59 -13.33 27.47 -5.20
CA PHE A 59 -14.71 27.31 -5.67
C PHE A 59 -15.72 28.02 -4.77
N ALA A 60 -15.53 27.95 -3.45
CA ALA A 60 -16.40 28.61 -2.49
C ALA A 60 -16.30 30.14 -2.55
N GLU A 61 -15.09 30.69 -2.72
CA GLU A 61 -14.88 32.13 -2.94
C GLU A 61 -15.58 32.61 -4.22
N ALA A 62 -15.58 31.78 -5.27
CA ALA A 62 -16.26 32.08 -6.52
C ALA A 62 -17.79 31.92 -6.46
N ASN A 63 -18.32 31.19 -5.48
CA ASN A 63 -19.77 30.93 -5.30
C ASN A 63 -20.21 31.27 -3.86
N PRO A 64 -20.09 32.55 -3.45
CA PRO A 64 -20.39 32.96 -2.07
C PRO A 64 -21.88 32.82 -1.73
N ASP A 65 -22.76 32.86 -2.73
CA ASP A 65 -24.20 32.67 -2.63
C ASP A 65 -24.61 31.22 -2.28
N ARG A 66 -23.72 30.26 -2.53
CA ARG A 66 -23.96 28.82 -2.31
C ARG A 66 -23.08 28.23 -1.22
N THR A 67 -22.33 29.07 -0.51
CA THR A 67 -21.35 28.61 0.48
C THR A 67 -21.74 29.11 1.86
N THR A 68 -22.01 28.17 2.76
CA THR A 68 -22.19 28.44 4.19
C THR A 68 -20.91 28.06 4.92
N VAL A 69 -20.14 29.07 5.37
CA VAL A 69 -18.93 28.86 6.18
C VAL A 69 -19.28 29.02 7.66
N THR A 70 -19.11 27.95 8.43
CA THR A 70 -19.24 28.00 9.89
C THR A 70 -17.86 27.84 10.51
N ALA A 71 -17.39 28.91 11.17
CA ALA A 71 -16.10 28.91 11.86
C ALA A 71 -16.29 29.30 13.34
N GLY A 72 -15.58 28.60 14.22
CA GLY A 72 -15.54 28.92 15.65
C GLY A 72 -14.20 28.54 16.27
N PRO A 73 -14.04 28.68 17.61
CA PRO A 73 -12.78 28.37 18.27
C PRO A 73 -12.42 26.89 18.06
N GLY A 74 -11.44 26.62 17.19
CA GLY A 74 -10.91 25.29 16.90
C GLY A 74 -11.63 24.50 15.80
N TYR A 75 -12.60 25.07 15.07
CA TYR A 75 -13.22 24.38 13.95
C TYR A 75 -13.49 25.32 12.76
N TYR A 76 -13.35 24.74 11.56
CA TYR A 76 -13.68 25.36 10.29
C TYR A 76 -14.47 24.33 9.47
N SER A 77 -15.72 24.64 9.16
CA SER A 77 -16.61 23.81 8.34
C SER A 77 -17.13 24.64 7.18
N MET A 78 -17.04 24.08 5.98
CA MET A 78 -17.54 24.69 4.75
C MET A 78 -18.58 23.75 4.15
N GLN A 79 -19.81 24.23 4.05
CA GLN A 79 -20.89 23.53 3.35
C GLN A 79 -21.17 24.28 2.05
N ILE A 80 -21.17 23.54 0.93
CA ILE A 80 -21.52 24.07 -0.38
C ILE A 80 -22.85 23.45 -0.78
N ASP A 81 -23.84 24.30 -1.01
CA ASP A 81 -25.18 23.87 -1.34
C ASP A 81 -25.29 23.55 -2.84
N GLY A 82 -25.74 22.33 -3.15
CA GLY A 82 -25.94 21.80 -4.50
C GLY A 82 -24.71 21.10 -5.11
N PRO A 83 -24.76 20.74 -6.41
CA PRO A 83 -23.74 19.88 -7.02
C PRO A 83 -22.38 20.58 -7.13
N VAL A 84 -21.36 19.94 -6.57
CA VAL A 84 -19.95 20.35 -6.69
C VAL A 84 -19.32 19.63 -7.89
N PRO A 85 -18.59 20.33 -8.78
CA PRO A 85 -17.89 19.68 -9.88
C PRO A 85 -16.93 18.59 -9.37
N PRO A 86 -17.06 17.33 -9.83
CA PRO A 86 -16.18 16.24 -9.39
C PRO A 86 -14.70 16.51 -9.68
N THR A 87 -14.41 17.28 -10.72
CA THR A 87 -13.05 17.66 -11.13
C THR A 87 -12.25 18.34 -10.03
N LEU A 88 -12.89 19.09 -9.13
CA LEU A 88 -12.22 19.74 -7.99
C LEU A 88 -11.54 18.74 -7.07
N MET A 89 -12.13 17.55 -6.93
CA MET A 89 -11.58 16.44 -6.15
C MET A 89 -10.69 15.53 -7.00
N LEU A 90 -11.11 15.22 -8.24
CA LEU A 90 -10.45 14.23 -9.09
C LEU A 90 -9.10 14.69 -9.64
N GLU A 91 -8.91 15.98 -9.94
CA GLU A 91 -7.64 16.49 -10.49
C GLU A 91 -6.44 16.27 -9.54
N PRO A 92 -6.49 16.70 -8.26
CA PRO A 92 -5.42 16.41 -7.31
C PRO A 92 -5.19 14.91 -7.08
N MET A 93 -6.23 14.09 -7.21
CA MET A 93 -6.17 12.63 -7.03
C MET A 93 -5.53 11.91 -8.23
N ARG A 94 -5.43 12.54 -9.40
CA ARG A 94 -4.85 11.94 -10.63
C ARG A 94 -3.46 11.35 -10.41
N TRP A 95 -2.63 12.02 -9.61
CA TRP A 95 -1.26 11.58 -9.33
C TRP A 95 -1.15 10.68 -8.09
N PHE A 96 -2.19 10.65 -7.26
CA PHE A 96 -2.20 9.87 -6.04
C PHE A 96 -2.12 8.36 -6.31
N ILE A 97 -2.92 7.84 -7.22
CA ILE A 97 -2.98 6.39 -7.51
C ILE A 97 -1.67 5.88 -8.14
N PRO A 98 -1.09 6.51 -9.17
CA PRO A 98 0.24 6.15 -9.64
C PRO A 98 1.31 6.25 -8.54
N GLY A 99 1.25 7.28 -7.69
CA GLY A 99 2.16 7.45 -6.57
C GLY A 99 2.09 6.29 -5.57
N VAL A 100 0.89 5.89 -5.16
CA VAL A 100 0.67 4.74 -4.27
C VAL A 100 1.14 3.44 -4.92
N ALA A 101 0.89 3.26 -6.23
CA ALA A 101 1.35 2.07 -6.95
C ALA A 101 2.89 1.99 -7.01
N ILE A 102 3.58 3.11 -7.23
CA ILE A 102 5.05 3.19 -7.21
C ILE A 102 5.57 2.84 -5.81
N VAL A 103 5.03 3.45 -4.76
CA VAL A 103 5.44 3.17 -3.37
C VAL A 103 5.23 1.69 -3.01
N THR A 104 4.10 1.11 -3.44
CA THR A 104 3.79 -0.32 -3.26
C THR A 104 4.81 -1.18 -3.98
N LEU A 105 5.13 -0.88 -5.24
CA LEU A 105 6.11 -1.62 -6.03
C LEU A 105 7.50 -1.58 -5.37
N PHE A 106 7.96 -0.40 -4.93
CA PHE A 106 9.23 -0.28 -4.20
C PHE A 106 9.23 -1.11 -2.91
N SER A 107 8.13 -1.09 -2.16
CA SER A 107 8.01 -1.90 -0.94
C SER A 107 8.08 -3.40 -1.24
N LEU A 108 7.45 -3.87 -2.32
CA LEU A 108 7.55 -5.26 -2.77
C LEU A 108 8.99 -5.62 -3.13
N LEU A 109 9.70 -4.75 -3.88
CA LEU A 109 11.09 -5.00 -4.28
C LEU A 109 12.04 -5.06 -3.07
N LEU A 110 11.85 -4.17 -2.09
CA LEU A 110 12.65 -4.15 -0.86
C LEU A 110 12.43 -5.39 0.03
N LEU A 111 11.22 -5.97 -0.02
CA LEU A 111 10.85 -7.15 0.77
C LEU A 111 11.03 -8.47 0.03
N ALA A 112 11.12 -8.47 -1.30
CA ALA A 112 11.03 -9.70 -2.08
C ALA A 112 12.11 -10.73 -1.70
N ALA A 113 13.38 -10.32 -1.69
CA ALA A 113 14.48 -11.23 -1.35
C ALA A 113 14.45 -11.66 0.13
N SER A 114 14.07 -10.78 1.06
CA SER A 114 13.98 -11.12 2.48
C SER A 114 12.83 -12.09 2.76
N VAL A 115 11.66 -11.89 2.14
CA VAL A 115 10.50 -12.80 2.21
C VAL A 115 10.89 -14.19 1.71
N VAL A 116 11.58 -14.27 0.56
CA VAL A 116 12.05 -15.55 0.00
C VAL A 116 12.99 -16.26 0.97
N ARG A 117 14.01 -15.58 1.49
CA ARG A 117 14.94 -16.16 2.48
C ARG A 117 14.26 -16.54 3.79
N ARG A 118 13.24 -15.79 4.22
CA ARG A 118 12.45 -16.10 5.41
C ARG A 118 11.61 -17.36 5.22
N LEU A 119 11.02 -17.54 4.04
CA LEU A 119 10.31 -18.77 3.69
C LEU A 119 11.27 -19.96 3.64
N HIS A 120 12.44 -19.79 3.04
CA HIS A 120 13.50 -20.79 3.02
C HIS A 120 13.94 -21.23 4.42
N ASP A 121 13.96 -20.31 5.38
CA ASP A 121 14.33 -20.60 6.76
C ASP A 121 13.37 -21.57 7.48
N SER A 122 12.14 -21.72 6.97
CA SER A 122 11.14 -22.68 7.46
C SER A 122 10.90 -23.84 6.47
N GLY A 123 11.85 -24.07 5.55
CA GLY A 123 11.79 -25.14 4.55
C GLY A 123 10.79 -24.90 3.41
N ARG A 124 10.11 -23.75 3.39
CA ARG A 124 9.08 -23.42 2.39
C ARG A 124 9.70 -22.83 1.12
N PRO A 125 9.08 -23.07 -0.05
CA PRO A 125 9.59 -22.50 -1.28
C PRO A 125 9.25 -21.00 -1.37
N GLY A 126 10.18 -20.20 -1.90
CA GLY A 126 10.04 -18.74 -1.98
C GLY A 126 8.84 -18.24 -2.80
N TRP A 127 8.36 -19.03 -3.78
CA TRP A 127 7.21 -18.66 -4.60
C TRP A 127 5.90 -18.49 -3.81
N VAL A 128 5.81 -19.05 -2.60
CA VAL A 128 4.67 -18.81 -1.69
C VAL A 128 4.53 -17.30 -1.38
N GLY A 129 5.63 -16.54 -1.41
CA GLY A 129 5.62 -15.09 -1.27
C GLY A 129 4.88 -14.35 -2.37
N LEU A 130 4.69 -14.96 -3.54
CA LEU A 130 4.01 -14.35 -4.68
C LEU A 130 2.49 -14.50 -4.62
N LEU A 131 1.94 -15.35 -3.75
CA LEU A 131 0.50 -15.61 -3.66
C LEU A 131 -0.38 -14.34 -3.61
N PRO A 132 -0.08 -13.31 -2.79
CA PRO A 132 -0.91 -12.10 -2.76
C PRO A 132 -0.65 -11.13 -3.92
N VAL A 133 0.45 -11.27 -4.67
CA VAL A 133 0.91 -10.27 -5.66
C VAL A 133 -0.05 -10.11 -6.85
N PRO A 134 -0.58 -11.18 -7.47
CA PRO A 134 -1.56 -11.04 -8.54
C PRO A 134 -2.82 -10.27 -8.10
N PHE A 135 -3.36 -10.58 -6.92
CA PHE A 135 -4.59 -9.94 -6.42
C PHE A 135 -4.36 -8.48 -6.01
N LEU A 136 -3.16 -8.15 -5.52
CA LEU A 136 -2.74 -6.76 -5.31
C LEU A 136 -2.68 -5.99 -6.63
N GLY A 137 -2.06 -6.57 -7.67
CA GLY A 137 -1.98 -5.96 -8.99
C GLY A 137 -3.35 -5.75 -9.64
N ILE A 138 -4.22 -6.77 -9.60
CA ILE A 138 -5.61 -6.68 -10.04
C ILE A 138 -6.35 -5.58 -9.26
N GLY A 139 -6.17 -5.52 -7.94
CA GLY A 139 -6.79 -4.50 -7.10
C GLY A 139 -6.37 -3.08 -7.47
N LEU A 140 -5.07 -2.85 -7.72
CA LEU A 140 -4.56 -1.54 -8.13
C LEU A 140 -5.09 -1.11 -9.51
N ILE A 141 -5.11 -2.03 -10.48
CA ILE A 141 -5.61 -1.77 -11.84
C ILE A 141 -7.13 -1.50 -11.81
N ALA A 142 -7.88 -2.37 -11.14
CA ALA A 142 -9.33 -2.25 -11.06
C ALA A 142 -9.75 -1.00 -10.27
N PHE A 143 -9.02 -0.64 -9.21
CA PHE A 143 -9.23 0.62 -8.51
C PHE A 143 -9.01 1.82 -9.44
N TRP A 144 -7.94 1.83 -10.24
CA TRP A 144 -7.69 2.89 -11.22
C TRP A 144 -8.80 3.00 -12.26
N LEU A 145 -9.28 1.88 -12.81
CA LEU A 145 -10.38 1.85 -13.77
C LEU A 145 -11.69 2.39 -13.20
N VAL A 146 -12.05 1.99 -11.98
CA VAL A 146 -13.25 2.50 -11.31
C VAL A 146 -13.10 3.98 -10.97
N PHE A 147 -11.90 4.41 -10.56
CA PHE A 147 -11.62 5.81 -10.27
C PHE A 147 -11.78 6.72 -11.49
N ASP A 148 -11.36 6.27 -12.67
CA ASP A 148 -11.57 6.99 -13.93
C ASP A 148 -13.07 7.17 -14.25
N GLN A 149 -13.90 6.20 -13.86
CA GLN A 149 -15.35 6.25 -14.06
C GLN A 149 -16.07 7.22 -13.11
N PHE A 150 -15.55 7.47 -11.91
CA PHE A 150 -16.17 8.38 -10.92
C PHE A 150 -16.31 9.84 -11.42
N GLY A 151 -15.63 10.23 -12.50
CA GLY A 151 -15.74 11.55 -13.12
C GLY A 151 -16.91 11.74 -14.09
N GLN A 152 -17.69 10.69 -14.38
CA GLN A 152 -18.77 10.72 -15.36
C GLN A 152 -20.15 10.83 -14.68
N ARG A 153 -21.03 11.69 -15.21
CA ARG A 153 -22.18 12.29 -14.50
C ARG A 153 -23.36 11.37 -14.15
N ASP A 154 -23.35 10.10 -14.55
CA ASP A 154 -24.51 9.21 -14.42
C ASP A 154 -24.13 7.84 -13.83
N MET A 155 -23.67 7.81 -12.58
CA MET A 155 -23.32 6.54 -11.92
C MET A 155 -24.54 5.88 -11.28
N VAL A 156 -25.06 4.83 -11.93
CA VAL A 156 -25.60 3.69 -11.19
C VAL A 156 -24.39 2.87 -10.74
N PRO A 157 -24.18 2.61 -9.44
CA PRO A 157 -23.08 1.76 -8.99
C PRO A 157 -23.15 0.40 -9.69
N ASP A 158 -22.13 0.08 -10.49
CA ASP A 158 -22.03 -1.25 -11.09
C ASP A 158 -21.79 -2.25 -9.96
N THR A 159 -22.88 -2.89 -9.54
CA THR A 159 -22.88 -3.88 -8.46
C THR A 159 -21.98 -5.06 -8.81
N GLY A 160 -21.84 -5.39 -10.10
CA GLY A 160 -20.92 -6.42 -10.58
C GLY A 160 -19.46 -6.04 -10.37
N ALA A 161 -19.04 -4.86 -10.82
CA ALA A 161 -17.69 -4.36 -10.61
C ALA A 161 -17.33 -4.23 -9.13
N PHE A 162 -18.28 -3.77 -8.31
CA PHE A 162 -18.12 -3.73 -6.85
C PHE A 162 -17.90 -5.13 -6.25
N LEU A 163 -18.76 -6.10 -6.58
CA LEU A 163 -18.63 -7.47 -6.06
C LEU A 163 -17.34 -8.15 -6.51
N LEU A 164 -16.88 -7.88 -7.74
CA LEU A 164 -15.59 -8.37 -8.24
C LEU A 164 -14.41 -7.78 -7.48
N LEU A 165 -14.40 -6.45 -7.25
CA LEU A 165 -13.37 -5.79 -6.45
C LEU A 165 -13.36 -6.28 -5.00
N PHE A 166 -14.53 -6.42 -4.42
CA PHE A 166 -14.70 -6.96 -3.06
C PHE A 166 -14.17 -8.39 -2.98
N GLY A 167 -14.60 -9.27 -3.91
CA GLY A 167 -14.13 -10.65 -3.98
C GLY A 167 -12.61 -10.74 -4.14
N ASN A 168 -12.02 -9.96 -5.05
CA ASN A 168 -10.57 -9.86 -5.21
C ASN A 168 -9.88 -9.42 -3.91
N ASN A 169 -10.45 -8.45 -3.18
CA ASN A 169 -9.89 -7.99 -1.91
C ASN A 169 -9.94 -9.08 -0.83
N VAL A 170 -11.02 -9.85 -0.73
CA VAL A 170 -11.13 -10.99 0.19
C VAL A 170 -10.06 -12.05 -0.11
N VAL A 171 -9.85 -12.37 -1.39
CA VAL A 171 -8.81 -13.34 -1.80
C VAL A 171 -7.41 -12.79 -1.53
N TYR A 172 -7.17 -11.50 -1.80
CA TYR A 172 -5.92 -10.82 -1.45
C TYR A 172 -5.64 -10.91 0.06
N LEU A 173 -6.59 -10.56 0.92
CA LEU A 173 -6.42 -10.60 2.37
C LEU A 173 -6.19 -12.04 2.86
N THR A 174 -6.89 -13.01 2.29
CA THR A 174 -6.72 -14.43 2.63
C THR A 174 -5.31 -14.93 2.28
N THR A 175 -4.85 -14.66 1.06
CA THR A 175 -3.51 -15.07 0.60
C THR A 175 -2.41 -14.34 1.38
N LEU A 176 -2.61 -13.07 1.70
CA LEU A 176 -1.71 -12.30 2.56
C LEU A 176 -1.65 -12.87 3.98
N ALA A 177 -2.79 -13.20 4.59
CA ALA A 177 -2.84 -13.80 5.92
C ALA A 177 -2.11 -15.15 5.94
N VAL A 178 -2.33 -16.00 4.93
CA VAL A 178 -1.58 -17.25 4.76
C VAL A 178 -0.08 -16.98 4.68
N LEU A 179 0.35 -16.01 3.87
CA LEU A 179 1.77 -15.66 3.76
C LEU A 179 2.34 -15.17 5.12
N VAL A 180 1.63 -14.30 5.84
CA VAL A 180 2.06 -13.81 7.15
C VAL A 180 2.21 -14.97 8.15
N VAL A 181 1.24 -15.89 8.21
CA VAL A 181 1.33 -17.10 9.05
C VAL A 181 2.57 -17.90 8.71
N GLN A 182 2.88 -18.07 7.42
CA GLN A 182 4.07 -18.80 6.97
C GLN A 182 5.37 -18.10 7.38
N LEU A 183 5.44 -16.77 7.29
CA LEU A 183 6.60 -15.97 7.72
C LEU A 183 6.79 -16.00 9.25
N CYS A 184 5.69 -16.13 10.00
CA CYS A 184 5.63 -16.29 11.44
C CYS A 184 5.96 -17.72 11.94
N ARG A 185 6.29 -18.70 11.09
CA ARG A 185 6.63 -20.06 11.57
C ARG A 185 8.02 -20.12 12.21
N PRO A 186 8.33 -21.05 13.12
CA PRO A 186 9.68 -21.23 13.64
C PRO A 186 10.68 -21.53 12.52
N SER A 187 11.95 -21.21 12.76
CA SER A 187 13.07 -21.59 11.90
C SER A 187 13.32 -23.10 11.99
N ASP A 188 13.72 -23.75 10.90
CA ASP A 188 14.17 -25.14 10.95
C ASP A 188 15.46 -25.23 11.80
N PRO A 189 15.52 -26.10 12.83
CA PRO A 189 16.66 -26.14 13.75
C PRO A 189 17.93 -26.69 13.11
N GLY A 190 17.80 -27.50 12.06
CA GLY A 190 18.92 -28.09 11.33
C GLY A 190 19.10 -27.51 9.93
N PRO A 191 20.08 -28.00 9.17
CA PRO A 191 20.19 -27.72 7.74
C PRO A 191 18.92 -28.17 7.01
N ASN A 192 18.47 -27.38 6.03
CA ASN A 192 17.41 -27.78 5.12
C ASN A 192 17.89 -27.61 3.66
N ARG A 193 17.02 -27.86 2.68
CA ARG A 193 17.37 -27.77 1.24
C ARG A 193 17.90 -26.40 0.78
N PHE A 194 17.78 -25.37 1.60
CA PHE A 194 18.24 -24.01 1.32
C PHE A 194 19.55 -23.63 2.06
N GLY A 195 20.12 -24.58 2.80
CA GLY A 195 21.40 -24.44 3.49
C GLY A 195 21.34 -24.53 5.01
N PRO A 196 22.49 -24.38 5.68
CA PRO A 196 22.56 -24.33 7.13
C PRO A 196 21.84 -23.07 7.67
N PRO A 197 21.36 -23.11 8.93
CA PRO A 197 20.84 -21.92 9.59
C PRO A 197 21.90 -20.81 9.63
N LEU A 198 21.42 -19.56 9.70
CA LEU A 198 22.29 -18.40 9.84
C LEU A 198 22.55 -18.20 11.34
N ASP A 199 23.81 -18.33 11.75
CA ASP A 199 24.28 -18.12 13.13
C ASP A 199 24.09 -16.67 13.61
#